data_AF-A0A0Q4QNY6-F1
#
_entry.id   AF-A0A0Q4QNY6-F1
#
_cell.length_a   1.000
_cell.length_b   1.000
_cell.length_c   1.000
_cell.angle_alpha   90.00
_cell.angle_beta   90.00
_cell.angle_gamma   90.00
#
_symmetry.space_group_name_H-M   'P 1'
#
loop_
_entity.id
_entity.type
_entity.pdbx_description
1 polymer ?
#
loop_
_entity_poly.entity_id
_entity_poly.type
_entity_poly.pdbx_seq_one_letter_code
_entity_poly.pdbx_strand_id
1 'polypeptide(L)' 'MSKQLNATHRLRFVLHTGGLIFVSILDRPSPVSFLSQPAYFRRITGISPLKTIGTVRVTEAQLRLLGFIPQKGGVAI' A
#
# COMPACT_ATOMS: atom_id res chain seq x y z
N MET A 1 5.37 -5.05 27.89
CA MET A 1 5.42 -3.99 26.86
C MET A 1 6.21 -4.49 25.67
N SER A 2 5.53 -5.08 24.68
CA SER A 2 6.18 -5.66 23.51
C SER A 2 6.61 -4.53 22.58
N LYS A 3 7.92 -4.37 22.36
CA LYS A 3 8.51 -3.55 21.30
C LYS A 3 7.99 -4.07 19.95
N GLN A 4 6.83 -3.62 19.52
CA GLN A 4 6.38 -3.79 18.14
C GLN A 4 7.16 -2.75 17.33
N LEU A 5 8.40 -3.08 16.99
CA LEU A 5 9.19 -2.36 16.00
C LEU A 5 8.29 -2.14 14.78
N ASN A 6 8.07 -0.88 14.41
CA ASN A 6 7.30 -0.45 13.24
C ASN A 6 7.57 -1.35 12.04
N ALA A 7 6.72 -2.36 11.83
CA ALA A 7 6.84 -3.25 10.70
C ALA A 7 6.62 -2.38 9.45
N THR A 8 7.67 -2.26 8.66
CA THR A 8 7.61 -1.52 7.40
C THR A 8 7.42 -2.52 6.27
N HIS A 9 6.43 -2.26 5.44
CA HIS A 9 6.07 -3.07 4.29
C HIS A 9 6.56 -2.39 3.01
N ARG A 10 7.17 -3.16 2.12
CA ARG A 10 7.61 -2.77 0.79
C ARG A 10 6.46 -2.97 -0.18
N LEU A 11 6.06 -1.87 -0.81
CA LEU A 11 5.08 -1.83 -1.87
C LEU A 11 5.77 -1.53 -3.19
N ARG A 12 5.58 -2.36 -4.20
CA ARG A 12 5.87 -2.01 -5.59
C ARG A 12 4.66 -1.30 -6.16
N PHE A 13 4.84 -0.18 -6.84
CA PHE A 13 3.76 0.54 -7.48
C PHE A 13 4.09 0.86 -8.94
N VAL A 14 3.07 0.94 -9.78
CA VAL A 14 3.14 1.26 -11.21
C VAL A 14 1.95 2.13 -11.58
N LEU A 15 2.19 3.26 -12.24
CA LEU A 15 1.13 4.07 -12.84
C LEU A 15 0.67 3.37 -14.13
N HIS A 16 -0.58 2.92 -14.14
CA HIS A 16 -1.22 2.30 -15.29
C HIS A 16 -1.78 3.36 -16.24
N THR A 17 -1.92 3.01 -17.53
CA THR A 17 -2.43 3.87 -18.61
C THR A 17 -3.84 4.43 -18.39
N GLY A 18 -4.56 3.92 -17.38
CA GLY A 18 -5.88 4.42 -16.97
C GLY A 18 -5.84 5.48 -15.85
N GLY A 19 -4.67 6.03 -15.52
CA GLY A 19 -4.52 7.03 -14.45
C GLY A 19 -4.67 6.47 -13.04
N LEU A 20 -4.61 5.15 -12.86
CA LEU A 20 -4.61 4.47 -11.57
C LEU A 20 -3.21 3.93 -11.25
N ILE A 21 -2.91 3.82 -9.97
CA ILE A 21 -1.67 3.19 -9.50
C ILE A 21 -1.98 1.75 -9.13
N PHE A 22 -1.38 0.81 -9.83
CA PHE A 22 -1.33 -0.58 -9.42
C PHE A 22 -0.25 -0.76 -8.37
N VAL A 23 -0.57 -1.38 -7.25
CA VAL A 23 0.33 -1.54 -6.11
C VAL A 23 0.36 -3.01 -5.69
N SER A 24 1.52 -3.54 -5.31
CA SER A 24 1.70 -4.92 -4.86
C SER A 24 2.58 -4.97 -3.61
N ILE A 25 2.20 -5.77 -2.62
CA ILE A 25 3.02 -5.99 -1.41
C ILE A 25 4.09 -7.03 -1.70
N LEU A 26 5.35 -6.70 -1.44
CA LEU A 26 6.49 -7.58 -1.67
C LEU A 26 6.85 -8.46 -0.46
N ASP A 27 6.41 -8.09 0.74
CA ASP A 27 6.78 -8.79 1.98
C ASP A 27 5.81 -9.90 2.39
N ARG A 28 4.88 -10.29 1.50
CA ARG A 28 3.96 -11.39 1.74
C ARG A 28 4.31 -12.60 0.86
N PRO A 29 4.16 -13.83 1.39
CA PRO A 29 4.41 -15.05 0.63
C PRO A 29 3.43 -15.22 -0.54
N SER A 30 2.22 -14.67 -0.42
CA SER A 30 1.28 -14.53 -1.52
C SER A 30 1.24 -13.07 -1.99
N PRO A 31 1.47 -12.79 -3.29
CA PRO A 31 1.43 -11.44 -3.81
C PRO A 31 -0.01 -10.90 -3.69
N VAL A 32 -0.18 -9.83 -2.94
CA VAL A 32 -1.45 -9.11 -2.85
C VAL A 32 -1.30 -7.80 -3.59
N SER A 33 -2.19 -7.56 -4.54
CA SER A 33 -2.17 -6.38 -5.39
C SER A 33 -3.50 -5.63 -5.39
N PHE A 34 -3.46 -4.34 -5.66
CA PHE A 34 -4.62 -3.45 -5.68
C PHE A 34 -4.43 -2.25 -6.59
N LEU A 35 -5.53 -1.55 -6.82
CA LEU A 35 -5.56 -0.27 -7.49
C LEU A 35 -5.78 0.85 -6.47
N SER A 36 -5.07 1.95 -6.64
CA SER A 36 -5.23 3.15 -5.84
C SER A 36 -5.22 4.38 -6.73
N GLN A 37 -6.03 5.39 -6.39
CA GLN A 37 -5.99 6.65 -7.09
C GLN A 37 -4.68 7.39 -6.80
N PRO A 38 -4.06 8.06 -7.79
CA PRO A 38 -2.81 8.80 -7.61
C PRO A 38 -2.80 9.78 -6.44
N ALA A 39 -3.87 10.57 -6.30
CA ALA A 39 -4.01 11.54 -5.22
C ALA A 39 -4.08 10.88 -3.84
N TYR A 40 -4.83 9.78 -3.74
CA TYR A 40 -4.98 9.02 -2.50
C TYR A 40 -3.68 8.31 -2.10
N PHE A 41 -3.03 7.64 -3.06
CA PHE A 41 -1.74 6.99 -2.85
C PHE A 41 -0.66 7.98 -2.42
N ARG A 42 -0.58 9.15 -3.06
CA ARG A 42 0.35 10.22 -2.67
C ARG A 42 0.07 10.74 -1.26
N ARG A 43 -1.20 10.94 -0.91
CA ARG A 43 -1.58 11.42 0.44
C ARG A 43 -1.10 10.47 1.53
N ILE A 44 -1.15 9.16 1.30
CA ILE A 44 -0.75 8.17 2.31
C ILE A 44 0.75 7.92 2.31
N THR A 45 1.36 7.75 1.13
CA THR A 45 2.75 7.31 0.99
C THR A 45 3.76 8.45 0.82
N GLY A 46 3.28 9.67 0.53
CA GLY A 46 4.12 10.82 0.16
C GLY A 46 4.69 10.75 -1.26
N ILE A 47 4.47 9.65 -1.99
CA ILE A 47 5.07 9.43 -3.31
C ILE A 47 4.31 10.19 -4.38
N SER A 48 5.04 10.97 -5.17
CA SER A 48 4.47 11.68 -6.31
C SER A 48 4.07 10.71 -7.43
N PRO A 49 2.88 10.86 -8.02
CA PRO A 49 2.40 10.02 -9.11
C PRO A 49 3.09 10.29 -10.45
N LEU A 50 4.01 11.26 -10.52
CA LEU A 50 4.84 11.49 -11.72
C LEU A 50 5.83 10.34 -11.99
N LYS A 51 6.03 9.44 -11.02
CA LYS A 51 6.86 8.25 -11.21
C LYS A 51 6.00 7.11 -11.74
N THR A 52 6.32 6.63 -12.94
CA THR A 52 5.61 5.53 -13.62
C THR A 52 5.76 4.19 -12.91
N ILE A 53 6.86 3.98 -12.18
CA ILE A 53 7.13 2.75 -11.43
C ILE A 53 8.06 3.04 -10.25
N GLY A 54 7.90 2.29 -9.16
CA GLY A 54 8.84 2.33 -8.06
C GLY A 54 8.52 1.37 -6.94
N THR A 55 9.31 1.47 -5.87
CA THR A 55 9.09 0.77 -4.62
C THR A 55 9.09 1.78 -3.48
N VAL A 56 8.16 1.64 -2.53
CA VAL A 56 8.06 2.48 -1.34
C VAL A 56 7.95 1.61 -0.09
N ARG A 57 8.52 2.08 1.03
CA ARG A 57 8.30 1.49 2.35
C ARG A 57 7.18 2.24 3.04
N VAL A 58 6.17 1.53 3.51
CA VAL A 58 5.05 2.08 4.28
C VAL A 58 4.98 1.42 5.64
N THR A 59 4.46 2.14 6.64
CA THR A 59 4.17 1.54 7.94
C THR A 59 2.95 0.64 7.86
N GLU A 60 2.76 -0.22 8.85
CA GLU A 60 1.53 -1.00 8.98
C GLU A 60 0.28 -0.11 8.97
N ALA A 61 0.30 1.05 9.65
CA ALA A 61 -0.82 2.00 9.65
C ALA A 61 -1.15 2.55 8.25
N GLN A 62 -0.14 2.95 7.48
CA GLN A 62 -0.31 3.38 6.09
C GLN A 62 -0.84 2.25 5.21
N LEU A 63 -0.39 1.02 5.44
CA LEU A 63 -0.88 -0.15 4.73
C LEU A 63 -2.38 -0.40 5.03
N ARG A 64 -2.82 -0.23 6.28
CA ARG A 64 -4.24 -0.30 6.65
C ARG A 64 -5.07 0.76 5.94
N LEU A 65 -4.57 2.00 5.90
CA LEU A 65 -5.24 3.10 5.19
C LEU A 65 -5.38 2.81 3.69
N LEU A 66 -4.39 2.16 3.07
CA LEU A 66 -4.46 1.72 1.67
C LEU A 66 -5.45 0.58 1.43
N GLY A 67 -6.13 0.07 2.47
CA GLY A 67 -7.16 -0.96 2.38
C GLY A 67 -6.67 -2.41 2.55
N PHE A 68 -5.45 -2.62 3.05
CA PHE A 68 -4.77 -3.93 2.99
C PHE A 68 -4.84 -4.82 4.21
N ILE A 69 -5.36 -4.30 5.30
CA ILE A 69 -5.65 -5.12 6.47
C ILE A 69 -7.12 -4.86 6.73
N PRO A 70 -8.01 -5.87 6.62
CA PRO A 70 -9.34 -5.73 7.20
C PRO A 70 -9.12 -5.24 8.62
N GLN A 71 -9.82 -4.16 9.02
CA GLN A 71 -9.88 -3.82 10.44
C GLN A 71 -10.22 -5.14 11.15
N LYS A 72 -9.41 -5.59 12.10
CA LYS A 72 -9.76 -6.76 12.91
C LYS A 72 -11.18 -6.50 13.45
N GLY A 73 -12.19 -7.14 12.85
CA GLY A 73 -13.61 -6.87 13.10
C GLY A 73 -14.51 -6.67 11.86
N GLY A 74 -13.97 -6.45 10.66
CA GLY A 74 -14.77 -6.32 9.44
C GLY A 74 -15.12 -7.67 8.82
N VAL A 75 -16.28 -8.22 9.19
CA VAL A 75 -16.93 -9.34 8.50
C VAL A 75 -17.10 -8.98 7.03
N ALA A 76 -16.57 -9.82 6.14
CA ALA A 76 -16.99 -9.82 4.74
C ALA A 76 -18.41 -10.38 4.70
N ILE A 77 -19.38 -9.53 4.40
CA ILE A 77 -20.73 -9.90 3.97
C ILE A 77 -20.76 -9.92 2.45
#